data_AF-A0A1V5K1Q8-F1
#
_entry.id   AF-A0A1V5K1Q8-F1
#
_cell.length_a   1.000
_cell.length_b   1.000
_cell.length_c   1.000
_cell.angle_alpha   90.00
_cell.angle_beta   90.00
_cell.angle_gamma   90.00
#
_symmetry.space_group_name_H-M   'P 1'
#
loop_
_entity.id
_entity.type
_entity.pdbx_description
1 polymer ?
#
loop_
_entity_poly.entity_id
_entity_poly.type
_entity_poly.pdbx_seq_one_letter_code
_entity_poly.pdbx_strand_id
1 'polypeptide(L)' 'MTIGELVMAELRRIDKVSYVRFASVYKDFRDIAEFEKELKSLKNRRRGGEPDHEQ' A
#
# COMPACT_ATOMS: atom_id res chain seq x y z
N MET A 1 -0.09 -0.10 -16.76
CA MET A 1 -1.46 -0.37 -17.27
C MET A 1 -2.41 0.53 -16.49
N THR A 2 -3.15 1.41 -17.16
CA THR A 2 -3.92 2.48 -16.51
C THR A 2 -5.03 1.98 -15.56
N ILE A 3 -5.63 0.82 -15.84
CA ILE A 3 -6.72 0.27 -15.02
C ILE A 3 -6.23 -0.18 -13.63
N GLY A 4 -5.08 -0.86 -13.56
CA GLY A 4 -4.57 -1.36 -12.28
C GLY A 4 -4.19 -0.24 -11.31
N GLU A 5 -3.70 0.88 -11.83
CA GLU A 5 -3.43 2.10 -11.06
C GLU A 5 -4.71 2.72 -10.51
N LEU A 6 -5.77 2.81 -11.33
CA LEU A 6 -7.08 3.31 -10.91
C LEU A 6 -7.70 2.41 -9.83
N VAL A 7 -7.67 1.09 -10.03
CA VAL A 7 -8.16 0.11 -9.05
C VAL A 7 -7.37 0.21 -7.74
N MET A 8 -6.03 0.33 -7.80
CA MET A 8 -5.21 0.54 -6.61
C MET A 8 -5.59 1.82 -5.88
N ALA A 9 -5.83 2.93 -6.60
CA ALA A 9 -6.21 4.21 -5.98
C ALA A 9 -7.54 4.11 -5.23
N GLU A 10 -8.54 3.47 -5.83
CA GLU A 10 -9.86 3.28 -5.21
C GLU A 10 -9.81 2.30 -4.04
N LEU A 11 -9.22 1.11 -4.22
CA LEU A 11 -9.08 0.11 -3.16
C LEU A 11 -8.39 0.69 -1.92
N ARG A 12 -7.35 1.52 -2.11
CA ARG A 12 -6.62 2.15 -1.00
C ARG A 12 -7.50 3.06 -0.13
N ARG A 13 -8.62 3.56 -0.67
CA ARG A 13 -9.61 4.39 0.04
C ARG A 13 -10.71 3.55 0.68
N ILE A 14 -11.23 2.55 -0.04
CA ILE A 14 -12.42 1.81 0.39
C ILE A 14 -12.11 0.63 1.30
N ASP A 15 -11.04 -0.13 1.04
CA ASP A 15 -10.67 -1.30 1.82
C ASP A 15 -9.17 -1.63 1.73
N LYS A 16 -8.50 -1.51 2.87
CA LYS A 16 -7.05 -1.72 2.96
C LYS A 16 -6.65 -3.17 2.74
N VAL A 17 -7.49 -4.13 3.14
CA VAL A 17 -7.15 -5.56 2.98
C VAL A 17 -7.17 -5.95 1.50
N SER A 18 -8.20 -5.54 0.77
CA SER A 18 -8.32 -5.74 -0.68
C SER A 18 -7.22 -5.00 -1.44
N TYR A 19 -6.87 -3.77 -1.02
CA TYR A 19 -5.72 -3.05 -1.58
C TYR A 19 -4.43 -3.87 -1.49
N VAL A 20 -4.11 -4.41 -0.31
CA VAL A 20 -2.87 -5.18 -0.09
C VAL A 20 -2.85 -6.46 -0.93
N ARG A 21 -3.97 -7.18 -1.00
CA ARG A 21 -4.11 -8.39 -1.82
C ARG A 21 -3.98 -8.11 -3.33
N PHE A 22 -4.52 -6.98 -3.79
CA PHE A 22 -4.39 -6.57 -5.18
C PHE A 22 -2.96 -6.12 -5.49
N ALA A 23 -2.38 -5.31 -4.60
CA ALA A 23 -1.03 -4.80 -4.76
C ALA A 23 0.03 -5.92 -4.78
N SER A 24 -0.16 -7.01 -4.03
CA SER A 24 0.80 -8.12 -4.04
C SER A 24 0.93 -8.80 -5.41
N VAL A 25 -0.16 -8.85 -6.18
CA VAL A 25 -0.13 -9.37 -7.55
C VAL A 25 0.29 -8.29 -8.55
N TYR A 26 -0.27 -7.08 -8.44
CA TYR A 26 -0.02 -6.00 -9.39
C TYR A 26 1.42 -5.49 -9.35
N LYS A 27 2.04 -5.44 -8.17
CA LYS A 27 3.42 -4.98 -7.97
C LYS A 27 4.45 -6.12 -7.94
N ASP A 28 4.01 -7.38 -7.99
CA ASP A 28 4.85 -8.57 -7.96
C ASP A 28 5.89 -8.52 -6.82
N PHE A 29 5.40 -8.50 -5.57
CA PHE A 29 6.29 -8.44 -4.41
C PHE A 29 7.18 -9.68 -4.37
N ARG A 30 8.49 -9.46 -4.40
CA ARG A 30 9.49 -10.54 -4.50
C ARG A 30 9.90 -11.09 -3.14
N ASP A 31 9.72 -10.28 -2.10
CA ASP A 31 10.07 -10.64 -0.74
C ASP A 31 9.13 -10.03 0.31
N ILE A 32 9.29 -10.50 1.55
CA ILE A 32 8.48 -10.05 2.67
C ILE A 32 8.80 -8.60 3.09
N ALA A 33 9.99 -8.09 2.80
CA ALA A 33 10.38 -6.73 3.15
C ALA A 33 9.63 -5.70 2.29
N GLU A 34 9.44 -5.98 1.00
CA GLU A 34 8.59 -5.18 0.10
C GLU A 34 7.14 -5.13 0.59
N PHE A 35 6.62 -6.28 1.03
CA PHE A 35 5.28 -6.37 1.61
C PHE A 35 5.13 -5.58 2.92
N GLU A 36 6.10 -5.71 3.84
CA GLU A 36 6.13 -4.97 5.10
C GLU A 36 6.22 -3.45 4.87
N LYS A 37 7.03 -3.01 3.90
CA LYS A 37 7.14 -1.61 3.52
C LYS A 37 5.80 -1.05 3.04
N GLU A 38 5.07 -1.82 2.23
CA GLU A 38 3.74 -1.43 1.77
C GLU A 38 2.74 -1.36 2.95
N LEU A 39 2.77 -2.33 3.87
CA LEU A 39 1.94 -2.31 5.08
C LEU A 39 2.23 -1.11 5.99
N LYS A 40 3.50 -0.72 6.16
CA LYS A 40 3.91 0.49 6.91
C LYS A 40 3.33 1.75 6.24
N SER A 41 3.42 1.86 4.91
CA SER A 41 2.81 2.97 4.14
C SER A 41 1.30 3.11 4.42
N LEU A 42 0.58 2.00 4.54
CA LEU A 42 -0.86 2.00 4.82
C LEU A 42 -1.23 2.35 6.26
N LYS A 43 -0.34 2.07 7.22
CA LYS A 43 -0.49 2.47 8.63
C LYS A 43 -0.29 3.98 8.79
N ASN A 44 0.78 4.52 8.20
CA ASN A 44 1.12 5.94 8.33
C ASN A 44 0.04 6.84 7.71
N ARG A 45 -0.67 6.39 6.67
CA ARG A 45 -1.80 7.14 6.08
C ARG A 45 -3.05 7.28 6.97
N ARG A 46 -3.14 6.58 8.12
CA ARG A 46 -4.24 6.79 9.10
C ARG A 46 -4.04 8.01 9.99
N ARG A 47 -2.80 8.47 10.13
CA ARG A 47 -2.45 9.71 10.83
C ARG A 47 -2.12 10.73 9.75
N GLY A 48 -2.85 11.82 9.69
CA GLY A 48 -2.49 12.89 8.77
C GLY A 48 -1.09 13.42 9.11
N GLY A 49 -0.09 13.07 8.30
CA GLY A 49 1.08 13.91 8.05
C GLY A 49 2.15 14.07 9.14
N GLU A 50 2.54 13.02 9.87
CA GLU A 50 3.82 13.04 10.59
C GLU A 50 4.87 12.22 9.83
N PRO A 51 6.00 12.82 9.41
CA PRO A 51 7.11 12.07 8.84
C PRO A 51 7.75 11.20 9.93
N ASP A 52 8.01 9.93 9.62
CA ASP A 52 8.84 9.06 10.45
C ASP A 52 10.22 9.71 10.56
N HIS A 53 10.53 10.29 11.72
CA HIS A 53 11.90 10.60 12.09
C HIS A 53 12.60 9.27 12.39
N GLU A 54 13.25 8.73 11.36
CA GLU A 54 14.20 7.63 11.51
C GLU A 54 15.39 8.17 12.32
N GLN A 55 15.62 7.60 13.51
CA GLN A 55 16.74 7.88 14.40
C GLN A 55 18.04 7.32 13.83
#